data_AF-A0A6J7ZR16-F1
#
_entry.id   AF-A0A6J7ZR16-F1
#
_cell.length_a   1.000
_cell.length_b   1.000
_cell.length_c   1.000
_cell.angle_alpha   90.00
_cell.angle_beta   90.00
_cell.angle_gamma   90.00
#
_symmetry.space_group_name_H-M   'P 1'
#
loop_
_entity.id
_entity.type
_entity.pdbx_description
1 polymer ?
#
loop_
_entity_poly.entity_id
_entity_poly.type
_entity_poly.pdbx_seq_one_letter_code
_entity_poly.pdbx_strand_id
1 'polypeptide(L)'
;MYIDDLPIWGIVGEIDEKGDGYYLWTTKKFDIGYNDKQIVDVNLTSEEKVKLEPGAVISFKYEVKWSPSSIKYEKRFDKYLDPNFFQHRIHWFSIFNSFMMVIFLVGLVSMILMRTLRKDYARYSKEDDLDDMEKDLGDEYGWKQVHGDVFRPTSSSMLFSALVGSGYHIAVVSLCVIIFAILGDLYTERGSLLSTAIFVYAATSPVNGYFGGSLYAKMGGKVWIRQMLLSASLMPACVCGTAFFINFIAIYYHASRAIPFGTMVAVTCIYYRWQWTSFLAAASTAGYVYLYSFYYFFFKTKMYGLFQTTFYFGYMALFSMALGIMCGTFGYIGTSVFVRKIYSTVKID
;
A
#
# COMPACT_ATOMS: atom_id res chain seq x y z
N MET A 1 14.13 -10.41 31.98
CA MET A 1 13.88 -11.14 33.25
C MET A 1 12.41 -10.95 33.61
N TYR A 2 11.80 -11.83 34.39
CA TYR A 2 10.41 -11.66 34.82
C TYR A 2 10.30 -11.78 36.34
N ILE A 3 9.50 -10.92 36.96
CA ILE A 3 9.08 -11.04 38.36
C ILE A 3 7.56 -10.86 38.38
N ASP A 4 6.84 -11.85 38.89
CA ASP A 4 5.36 -11.83 38.95
C ASP A 4 4.69 -11.53 37.58
N ASP A 5 5.21 -12.17 36.52
CA ASP A 5 4.86 -11.97 35.11
C ASP A 5 5.14 -10.57 34.52
N LEU A 6 5.72 -9.65 35.30
CA LEU A 6 6.12 -8.34 34.81
C LEU A 6 7.48 -8.41 34.10
N PRO A 7 7.58 -7.94 32.84
CA PRO A 7 8.83 -7.95 32.10
C PRO A 7 9.79 -6.88 32.63
N ILE A 8 10.99 -7.30 33.00
CA ILE A 8 12.06 -6.43 33.49
C ILE A 8 13.16 -6.34 32.44
N TRP A 9 13.52 -5.09 32.17
CA TRP A 9 14.58 -4.70 31.25
C TRP A 9 15.68 -3.98 32.03
N GLY A 10 16.94 -4.28 31.72
CA GLY A 10 18.08 -3.62 32.33
C GLY A 10 19.30 -3.74 31.43
N ILE A 11 20.13 -2.71 31.42
CA ILE A 11 21.36 -2.70 30.62
C ILE A 11 22.33 -3.71 31.22
N VAL A 12 22.86 -4.60 30.38
CA VAL A 12 23.82 -5.64 30.81
C VAL A 12 25.25 -5.14 30.68
N GLY A 13 25.58 -4.52 29.55
CA GLY A 13 26.90 -3.99 29.26
C GLY A 13 26.85 -2.89 28.21
N GLU A 14 27.98 -2.23 28.02
CA GLU A 14 28.17 -1.13 27.08
C GLU A 14 29.55 -1.27 26.43
N ILE A 15 29.64 -0.89 25.16
CA ILE A 15 30.89 -0.84 24.40
C ILE A 15 31.35 0.62 24.41
N ASP A 16 32.64 0.86 24.65
CA ASP A 16 33.21 2.22 24.57
C ASP A 16 32.99 2.82 23.17
N GLU A 17 32.80 4.13 23.08
CA GLU A 17 32.56 4.83 21.80
C GLU A 17 33.72 4.65 20.80
N LYS A 18 34.93 4.37 21.33
CA LYS A 18 36.14 4.10 20.55
C LYS A 18 36.32 2.63 20.16
N GLY A 19 35.46 1.73 20.64
CA GLY A 19 35.50 0.29 20.34
C GLY A 19 36.55 -0.52 21.09
N ASP A 20 37.37 0.11 21.94
CA ASP A 20 38.54 -0.51 22.58
C ASP A 20 38.25 -1.17 23.95
N GLY A 21 37.03 -1.02 24.48
CA GLY A 21 36.68 -1.51 25.82
C GLY A 21 35.27 -2.06 25.94
N TYR A 22 35.16 -3.26 26.50
CA TYR A 22 33.88 -3.85 26.90
C TYR A 22 33.66 -3.59 28.39
N TYR A 23 32.47 -3.12 28.74
CA TYR A 23 32.11 -2.86 30.12
C TYR A 23 30.81 -3.57 30.48
N LEU A 24 30.71 -3.96 31.75
CA LEU A 24 29.59 -4.71 32.29
C LEU A 24 29.05 -4.00 33.54
N TRP A 25 27.73 -3.95 33.66
CA TRP A 25 27.05 -3.33 34.80
C TRP A 25 26.82 -4.36 35.90
N THR A 26 27.57 -4.26 36.99
CA THR A 26 27.69 -5.33 38.00
C THR A 26 26.68 -5.23 39.13
N THR A 27 26.18 -4.02 39.42
CA THR A 27 25.26 -3.80 40.52
C THR A 27 23.84 -3.59 39.99
N LYS A 28 22.89 -4.42 40.45
CA LYS A 28 21.49 -4.42 40.01
C LYS A 28 20.58 -3.96 41.14
N LYS A 29 19.96 -2.78 41.01
CA LYS A 29 18.97 -2.27 41.97
C LYS A 29 17.56 -2.53 41.46
N PHE A 30 16.80 -3.31 42.23
CA PHE A 30 15.40 -3.60 41.97
C PHE A 30 14.52 -2.70 42.83
N ASP A 31 13.76 -1.81 42.21
CA ASP A 31 12.72 -1.04 42.87
C ASP A 31 11.38 -1.73 42.61
N ILE A 32 10.80 -2.33 43.66
CA ILE A 32 9.55 -3.09 43.57
C ILE A 32 8.42 -2.29 44.24
N GLY A 33 7.45 -1.89 43.42
CA GLY A 33 6.20 -1.28 43.83
C GLY A 33 5.20 -2.34 44.26
N TYR A 34 4.69 -2.24 45.49
CA TYR A 34 3.62 -3.12 45.98
C TYR A 34 2.36 -2.33 46.35
N ASN A 35 1.21 -2.93 46.09
CA ASN A 35 -0.08 -2.47 46.57
C ASN A 35 -0.74 -3.64 47.33
N ASP A 36 -1.03 -3.43 48.61
CA ASP A 36 -1.44 -4.48 49.55
C ASP A 36 -0.49 -5.70 49.56
N LYS A 37 -0.92 -6.84 49.02
CA LYS A 37 -0.15 -8.10 48.94
C LYS A 37 0.32 -8.44 47.51
N GLN A 38 0.21 -7.50 46.58
CA GLN A 38 0.47 -7.75 45.16
C GLN A 38 1.56 -6.82 44.62
N ILE A 39 2.38 -7.35 43.71
CA ILE A 39 3.40 -6.58 43.00
C ILE A 39 2.72 -5.87 41.83
N VAL A 40 2.93 -4.55 41.75
CA VAL A 40 2.29 -3.69 40.76
C VAL A 40 3.28 -2.97 39.85
N ASP A 41 4.53 -2.83 40.27
CA ASP A 41 5.60 -2.27 39.44
C ASP A 41 6.94 -2.90 39.80
N VAL A 42 7.80 -3.09 38.80
CA VAL A 42 9.17 -3.55 39.00
C VAL A 42 10.08 -2.78 38.07
N ASN A 43 11.02 -2.04 38.64
CA ASN A 43 12.05 -1.33 37.89
C ASN A 43 13.44 -1.90 38.23
N LEU A 44 14.31 -1.98 37.23
CA LEU A 44 15.68 -2.46 37.38
C LEU A 44 16.64 -1.38 36.91
N THR A 45 17.36 -0.80 37.87
CA THR A 45 18.45 0.12 37.58
C THR A 45 19.77 -0.65 37.65
N SER A 46 20.61 -0.49 36.64
CA SER A 46 21.94 -1.07 36.62
C SER A 46 22.97 0.01 36.95
N GLU A 47 23.74 -0.20 38.00
CA GLU A 47 24.77 0.71 38.50
C GLU A 47 26.13 0.02 38.53
N GLU A 48 27.19 0.82 38.67
CA GLU A 48 28.59 0.40 38.68
C GLU A 48 29.04 -0.28 37.39
N LYS A 49 29.88 0.44 36.63
CA LYS A 49 30.44 -0.02 35.36
C LYS A 49 31.84 -0.60 35.60
N VAL A 50 32.03 -1.88 35.28
CA VAL A 50 33.32 -2.58 35.43
C VAL A 50 33.83 -3.00 34.07
N LYS A 51 35.12 -2.77 33.81
CA LYS A 51 35.77 -3.16 32.55
C LYS A 51 35.95 -4.69 32.50
N LEU A 52 35.64 -5.28 31.36
CA LEU A 52 35.69 -6.72 31.14
C LEU A 52 37.08 -7.11 30.60
N GLU A 53 37.81 -7.93 31.35
CA GLU A 53 39.13 -8.45 30.96
C GLU A 53 39.12 -9.99 30.97
N PRO A 54 39.83 -10.65 30.03
CA PRO A 54 39.86 -12.11 29.96
C PRO A 54 40.38 -12.72 31.26
N GLY A 55 39.58 -13.59 31.90
CA GLY A 55 39.94 -14.25 33.16
C GLY A 55 39.66 -13.45 34.43
N ALA A 56 39.09 -12.23 34.33
CA ALA A 56 38.68 -11.45 35.50
C ALA A 56 37.46 -12.09 36.21
N VAL A 57 37.55 -12.24 37.53
CA VAL A 57 36.43 -12.67 38.37
C VAL A 57 35.61 -11.43 38.76
N ILE A 58 34.40 -11.32 38.23
CA ILE A 58 33.51 -10.18 38.44
C ILE A 58 32.42 -10.56 39.46
N SER A 59 32.34 -9.83 40.56
CA SER A 59 31.32 -10.04 41.59
C SER A 59 30.06 -9.21 41.28
N PHE A 60 28.93 -9.89 41.12
CA PHE A 60 27.63 -9.25 40.95
C PHE A 60 26.99 -8.95 42.31
N LYS A 61 26.40 -7.77 42.43
CA LYS A 61 25.63 -7.37 43.61
C LYS A 61 24.22 -7.01 43.19
N TYR A 62 23.27 -7.26 44.08
CA TYR A 62 21.91 -6.78 43.89
C TYR A 62 21.39 -6.13 45.17
N GLU A 63 20.55 -5.12 44.99
CA GLU A 63 19.83 -4.43 46.06
C GLU A 63 18.34 -4.45 45.71
N VAL A 64 17.49 -4.68 46.70
CA VAL A 64 16.04 -4.69 46.50
C VAL A 64 15.40 -3.69 47.44
N LYS A 65 14.67 -2.72 46.86
CA LYS A 65 13.93 -1.70 47.58
C LYS A 65 12.44 -1.87 47.34
N TRP A 66 11.68 -2.02 48.42
CA TRP A 66 10.23 -2.12 48.37
C TRP A 66 9.59 -0.76 48.64
N SER A 67 8.68 -0.32 47.78
CA SER A 67 7.97 0.94 47.93
C SER A 67 6.46 0.76 47.80
N PRO A 68 5.64 1.39 48.66
CA PRO A 68 4.19 1.35 48.51
C PRO A 68 3.76 2.13 47.26
N SER A 69 2.81 1.58 46.50
CA SER A 69 2.27 2.19 45.27
C SER A 69 0.74 2.23 45.31
N SER A 70 0.16 3.29 44.75
CA SER A 70 -1.29 3.48 44.64
C SER A 70 -1.91 2.82 43.41
N ILE A 71 -1.09 2.20 42.54
CA ILE A 71 -1.55 1.54 41.31
C ILE A 71 -2.29 0.26 41.66
N LYS A 72 -3.50 0.09 41.13
CA LYS A 72 -4.28 -1.16 41.30
C LYS A 72 -3.64 -2.29 40.48
N TYR A 73 -3.71 -3.52 40.99
CA TYR A 73 -3.16 -4.71 40.33
C TYR A 73 -3.62 -4.89 38.87
N GLU A 74 -4.90 -4.61 38.58
CA GLU A 74 -5.46 -4.69 37.22
C GLU A 74 -4.76 -3.75 36.22
N LYS A 75 -4.22 -2.62 36.69
CA LYS A 75 -3.58 -1.59 35.87
C LYS A 75 -2.06 -1.72 35.79
N ARG A 76 -1.47 -2.77 36.38
CA ARG A 76 -0.01 -2.94 36.44
C ARG A 76 0.66 -3.03 35.06
N PHE A 77 -0.08 -3.45 34.04
CA PHE A 77 0.42 -3.55 32.66
C PHE A 77 0.31 -2.25 31.86
N ASP A 78 -0.46 -1.26 32.33
CA ASP A 78 -0.69 0.00 31.61
C ASP A 78 0.63 0.74 31.32
N LYS A 79 1.60 0.67 32.25
CA LYS A 79 2.94 1.25 32.10
C LYS A 79 3.71 0.71 30.88
N TYR A 80 3.51 -0.55 30.53
CA TYR A 80 4.18 -1.19 29.39
C TYR A 80 3.42 -0.98 28.07
N LEU A 81 2.15 -0.59 28.16
CA LEU A 81 1.32 -0.23 27.01
C LEU A 81 1.51 1.23 26.60
N ASP A 82 2.09 2.07 27.46
CA ASP A 82 2.38 3.46 27.14
C ASP A 82 3.46 3.55 26.05
N PRO A 83 3.14 4.08 24.85
CA PRO A 83 4.10 4.26 23.76
C PRO A 83 5.32 5.10 24.18
N ASN A 84 5.15 5.98 25.19
CA ASN A 84 6.24 6.81 25.71
C ASN A 84 7.30 6.01 26.49
N PHE A 85 6.99 4.80 26.98
CA PHE A 85 7.92 3.99 27.79
C PHE A 85 9.12 3.49 26.96
N PHE A 86 8.94 3.25 25.67
CA PHE A 86 9.98 2.74 24.77
C PHE A 86 10.56 3.77 23.78
N GLN A 87 10.00 4.99 23.71
CA GLN A 87 10.42 5.99 22.73
C GLN A 87 11.36 7.03 23.34
N HIS A 88 12.65 6.95 22.99
CA HIS A 88 13.56 8.09 23.14
C HIS A 88 13.07 9.25 22.27
N ARG A 89 12.71 10.39 22.88
CA ARG A 89 12.27 11.62 22.21
C ARG A 89 13.40 12.36 21.46
N ILE A 90 14.11 11.69 20.54
CA ILE A 90 15.30 12.26 19.86
C ILE A 90 15.23 12.18 18.31
N HIS A 91 14.13 11.73 17.70
CA HIS A 91 14.06 11.68 16.22
C HIS A 91 13.68 13.00 15.52
N TRP A 92 13.01 13.92 16.21
CA TRP A 92 12.52 15.14 15.56
C TRP A 92 13.65 16.07 15.09
N PHE A 93 14.75 16.14 15.86
CA PHE A 93 15.92 16.95 15.50
C PHE A 93 16.60 16.43 14.22
N SER A 94 16.71 15.10 14.05
CA SER A 94 17.27 14.49 12.84
C SER A 94 16.37 14.70 11.61
N ILE A 95 15.06 14.60 11.78
CA ILE A 95 14.08 14.88 10.72
C ILE A 95 14.19 16.35 10.28
N PHE A 96 14.19 17.28 11.23
CA PHE A 96 14.34 18.71 10.93
C PHE A 96 15.64 19.02 10.20
N ASN A 97 16.76 18.46 10.66
CA ASN A 97 18.07 18.64 10.02
C ASN A 97 18.10 18.12 8.58
N SER A 98 17.51 16.94 8.32
CA SER A 98 17.42 16.39 6.96
C SER A 98 16.51 17.22 6.04
N PHE A 99 15.42 17.78 6.57
CA PHE A 99 14.45 18.58 5.82
C PHE A 99 15.01 19.95 5.43
N MET A 100 15.73 20.61 6.35
CA MET A 100 16.36 21.92 6.10
C MET A 100 17.39 21.86 4.97
N MET A 101 18.19 20.79 4.91
CA MET A 101 19.18 20.60 3.84
C MET A 101 18.53 20.48 2.45
N VAL A 102 17.37 19.81 2.36
CA VAL A 102 16.63 19.68 1.09
C VAL A 102 16.06 21.03 0.64
N ILE A 103 15.44 21.78 1.55
CA ILE A 103 14.92 23.13 1.22
C ILE A 103 16.05 24.05 0.78
N PHE A 104 17.18 24.03 1.49
CA PHE A 104 18.34 24.85 1.16
C PHE A 104 18.88 24.51 -0.24
N LEU A 105 19.03 23.21 -0.56
CA LEU A 105 19.52 22.77 -1.86
C LEU A 105 18.57 23.16 -3.00
N VAL A 106 17.26 22.94 -2.83
CA VAL A 106 16.24 23.34 -3.82
C VAL A 106 16.23 24.86 -4.03
N GLY A 107 16.35 25.63 -2.94
CA GLY A 107 16.45 27.09 -3.00
C GLY A 107 17.68 27.57 -3.74
N LEU A 108 18.84 26.96 -3.48
CA LEU A 108 20.10 27.28 -4.16
C LEU A 108 20.02 26.93 -5.65
N VAL A 109 19.57 25.73 -6.00
CA VAL A 109 19.42 25.30 -7.41
C VAL A 109 18.42 26.20 -8.14
N SER A 110 17.28 26.52 -7.52
CA SER A 110 16.28 27.44 -8.09
C SER A 110 16.84 28.86 -8.25
N MET A 111 17.60 29.37 -7.28
CA MET A 111 18.26 30.68 -7.38
C MET A 111 19.28 30.70 -8.51
N ILE A 112 20.14 29.68 -8.63
CA ILE A 112 21.09 29.56 -9.74
C ILE A 112 20.32 29.55 -11.06
N LEU A 113 19.32 28.66 -11.19
CA LEU A 113 18.52 28.51 -12.41
C LEU A 113 17.81 29.81 -12.79
N MET A 114 17.18 30.50 -11.84
CA MET A 114 16.53 31.79 -12.05
C MET A 114 17.53 32.90 -12.40
N ARG A 115 18.73 32.87 -11.81
CA ARG A 115 19.80 33.83 -12.12
C ARG A 115 20.34 33.60 -13.54
N THR A 116 20.57 32.35 -13.95
CA THR A 116 20.94 32.01 -15.32
C THR A 116 19.82 32.38 -16.30
N LEU A 117 18.56 32.04 -16.01
CA LEU A 117 17.42 32.39 -16.87
C LEU A 117 17.27 33.90 -17.03
N ARG A 118 17.36 34.69 -15.95
CA ARG A 118 17.30 36.16 -16.04
C ARG A 118 18.46 36.73 -16.86
N LYS A 119 19.67 36.19 -16.67
CA LYS A 119 20.86 36.61 -17.42
C LYS A 119 20.72 36.28 -18.91
N ASP A 120 20.25 35.09 -19.23
CA ASP A 120 20.02 34.66 -20.61
C ASP A 120 18.90 35.50 -21.25
N TYR A 121 17.79 35.71 -20.55
CA TYR A 121 16.69 36.57 -21.04
C TYR A 121 17.14 38.00 -21.33
N ALA A 122 17.95 38.61 -20.44
CA ALA A 122 18.48 39.95 -20.62
C ALA A 122 19.53 40.07 -21.74
N ARG A 123 20.19 38.97 -22.10
CA ARG A 123 21.09 38.91 -23.26
C ARG A 123 20.27 38.94 -24.56
N TYR A 124 19.24 38.10 -24.66
CA TYR A 124 18.37 38.07 -25.84
C TYR A 124 17.60 39.38 -26.04
N SER A 125 17.14 40.04 -24.98
CA SER A 125 16.44 41.33 -25.12
C SER A 125 17.33 42.46 -25.63
N LYS A 126 18.66 42.37 -25.42
CA LYS A 126 19.62 43.35 -25.94
C LYS A 126 20.02 43.09 -27.39
N GLU A 127 20.00 41.83 -27.81
CA GLU A 127 20.26 41.42 -29.20
C GLU A 127 19.07 41.81 -30.12
N ASP A 128 17.82 41.83 -29.62
CA ASP A 128 16.63 42.33 -30.38
C ASP A 128 16.66 43.86 -30.64
N ASP A 129 17.43 44.65 -29.88
CA ASP A 129 17.53 46.13 -30.03
C ASP A 129 18.70 46.58 -30.95
N LEU A 130 19.58 45.65 -31.37
CA LEU A 130 20.74 45.92 -32.23
C LEU A 130 20.39 45.67 -33.71
N ASP A 131 19.98 46.74 -34.39
CA ASP A 131 19.87 46.96 -35.84
C ASP A 131 19.37 45.81 -36.76
N ASP A 132 18.25 46.09 -37.43
CA ASP A 132 17.57 45.35 -38.51
C ASP A 132 18.45 44.99 -39.76
N MET A 133 19.77 45.22 -39.74
CA MET A 133 20.69 44.97 -40.87
C MET A 133 21.51 43.67 -40.77
N GLU A 134 21.49 42.95 -39.64
CA GLU A 134 22.13 41.63 -39.47
C GLU A 134 21.11 40.47 -39.35
N LYS A 135 19.84 40.78 -39.59
CA LYS A 135 18.67 39.92 -39.34
C LYS A 135 18.59 38.66 -40.21
N ASP A 136 19.35 38.59 -41.30
CA ASP A 136 19.27 37.50 -42.30
C ASP A 136 20.12 36.27 -41.95
N LEU A 137 20.86 36.30 -40.83
CA LEU A 137 21.71 35.19 -40.34
C LEU A 137 21.38 34.73 -38.89
N GLY A 138 20.43 35.40 -38.22
CA GLY A 138 20.25 35.31 -36.76
C GLY A 138 19.11 34.42 -36.25
N ASP A 139 18.16 34.02 -37.10
CA ASP A 139 16.97 33.25 -36.68
C ASP A 139 17.28 31.77 -36.34
N GLU A 140 18.56 31.35 -36.40
CA GLU A 140 18.97 29.95 -36.30
C GLU A 140 19.47 29.48 -34.92
N TYR A 141 19.53 30.32 -33.87
CA TYR A 141 20.07 29.87 -32.57
C TYR A 141 19.26 30.33 -31.35
N GLY A 142 18.72 29.37 -30.58
CA GLY A 142 18.22 29.63 -29.21
C GLY A 142 16.97 28.85 -28.79
N TRP A 143 16.52 29.10 -27.55
CA TRP A 143 15.33 28.47 -26.94
C TRP A 143 14.04 28.65 -27.76
N LYS A 144 13.98 29.67 -28.63
CA LYS A 144 12.88 29.94 -29.57
C LYS A 144 12.69 28.78 -30.57
N GLN A 145 13.75 28.13 -31.04
CA GLN A 145 13.63 26.93 -31.89
C GLN A 145 13.11 25.72 -31.09
N VAL A 146 13.54 25.62 -29.83
CA VAL A 146 13.13 24.52 -28.95
C VAL A 146 11.68 24.71 -28.48
N HIS A 147 11.11 25.92 -28.52
CA HIS A 147 9.71 26.17 -28.15
C HIS A 147 8.75 25.21 -28.88
N GLY A 148 8.96 24.95 -30.17
CA GLY A 148 8.15 23.99 -30.93
C GLY A 148 8.36 22.53 -30.51
N ASP A 149 9.60 22.19 -30.13
CA ASP A 149 9.99 20.83 -29.74
C ASP A 149 9.68 20.49 -28.28
N VAL A 150 9.59 21.47 -27.36
CA VAL A 150 9.21 21.26 -25.95
C VAL A 150 7.79 20.69 -25.83
N PHE A 151 6.88 21.08 -26.71
CA PHE A 151 5.49 20.62 -26.70
C PHE A 151 5.25 19.40 -27.61
N ARG A 152 6.32 18.81 -28.17
CA ARG A 152 6.17 17.63 -29.01
C ARG A 152 5.60 16.47 -28.18
N PRO A 153 4.55 15.77 -28.66
CA PRO A 153 3.99 14.63 -27.94
C PRO A 153 5.04 13.53 -27.81
N THR A 154 5.09 12.91 -26.63
CA THR A 154 6.06 11.84 -26.35
C THR A 154 5.77 10.59 -27.20
N SER A 155 6.82 9.83 -27.55
CA SER A 155 6.73 8.62 -28.38
C SER A 155 5.74 7.57 -27.87
N SER A 156 5.39 7.61 -26.58
CA SER A 156 4.35 6.80 -25.94
C SER A 156 3.41 7.65 -25.09
N SER A 157 2.63 8.54 -25.70
CA SER A 157 1.77 9.50 -25.00
C SER A 157 0.73 8.84 -24.07
N MET A 158 0.33 7.59 -24.36
CA MET A 158 -0.63 6.83 -23.54
C MET A 158 -0.02 6.30 -22.24
N LEU A 159 1.18 5.71 -22.30
CA LEU A 159 1.89 5.23 -21.10
C LEU A 159 2.34 6.40 -20.24
N PHE A 160 2.87 7.45 -20.89
CA PHE A 160 3.33 8.65 -20.20
C PHE A 160 2.19 9.33 -19.43
N SER A 161 1.05 9.54 -20.07
CA SER A 161 -0.12 10.15 -19.41
C SER A 161 -0.69 9.27 -18.29
N ALA A 162 -0.69 7.95 -18.46
CA ALA A 162 -1.11 7.00 -17.43
C ALA A 162 -0.18 7.00 -16.20
N LEU A 163 1.14 7.10 -16.42
CA LEU A 163 2.13 7.22 -15.35
C LEU A 163 1.99 8.54 -14.59
N VAL A 164 1.83 9.65 -15.31
CA VAL A 164 1.64 10.98 -14.69
C VAL A 164 0.33 11.01 -13.89
N GLY A 165 -0.78 10.52 -14.44
CA GLY A 165 -2.06 10.42 -13.73
C GLY A 165 -1.97 9.55 -12.48
N SER A 166 -1.29 8.41 -12.56
CA SER A 166 -1.04 7.53 -11.41
C SER A 166 -0.17 8.21 -10.35
N GLY A 167 0.82 9.01 -10.76
CA GLY A 167 1.67 9.78 -9.85
C GLY A 167 0.88 10.83 -9.05
N TYR A 168 0.02 11.62 -9.73
CA TYR A 168 -0.88 12.56 -9.06
C TYR A 168 -1.84 11.83 -8.09
N HIS A 169 -2.37 10.69 -8.50
CA HIS A 169 -3.27 9.88 -7.66
C HIS A 169 -2.56 9.39 -6.39
N ILE A 170 -1.38 8.79 -6.51
CA ILE A 170 -0.60 8.31 -5.36
C ILE A 170 -0.21 9.48 -4.43
N ALA A 171 0.14 10.64 -4.98
CA ALA A 171 0.48 11.81 -4.17
C ALA A 171 -0.72 12.29 -3.33
N VAL A 172 -1.91 12.38 -3.95
CA VAL A 172 -3.15 12.76 -3.25
C VAL A 172 -3.53 11.71 -2.20
N VAL A 173 -3.47 10.42 -2.54
CA VAL A 173 -3.74 9.32 -1.59
C VAL A 173 -2.80 9.40 -0.40
N SER A 174 -1.50 9.57 -0.63
CA SER A 174 -0.49 9.65 0.43
C SER A 174 -0.77 10.83 1.36
N LEU A 175 -1.07 12.00 0.79
CA LEU A 175 -1.40 13.19 1.57
C LEU A 175 -2.68 13.02 2.41
N CYS A 176 -3.74 12.47 1.82
CA CYS A 176 -4.99 12.20 2.53
C CYS A 176 -4.82 11.15 3.64
N VAL A 177 -4.09 10.06 3.38
CA VAL A 177 -3.82 9.02 4.39
C VAL A 177 -2.98 9.58 5.54
N ILE A 178 -1.99 10.44 5.26
CA ILE A 178 -1.21 11.11 6.31
C ILE A 178 -2.12 12.00 7.18
N ILE A 179 -3.00 12.80 6.56
CA ILE A 179 -3.94 13.66 7.29
C ILE A 179 -4.87 12.82 8.17
N PHE A 180 -5.48 11.77 7.62
CA PHE A 180 -6.36 10.89 8.41
C PHE A 180 -5.61 10.14 9.50
N ALA A 181 -4.35 9.73 9.26
CA ALA A 181 -3.53 9.07 10.27
C ALA A 181 -3.22 9.99 11.46
N ILE A 182 -3.07 11.29 11.22
CA ILE A 182 -2.82 12.30 12.26
C ILE A 182 -4.12 12.68 12.99
N LEU A 183 -5.23 12.84 12.28
CA LEU A 183 -6.49 13.32 12.87
C LEU A 183 -7.28 12.21 13.58
N GLY A 184 -7.20 10.97 13.10
CA GLY A 184 -8.03 9.86 13.56
C GLY A 184 -7.31 8.84 14.44
N ASP A 185 -6.08 9.12 14.87
CA ASP A 185 -5.22 8.19 15.64
C ASP A 185 -5.17 6.77 15.05
N LEU A 186 -5.28 6.66 13.71
CA LEU A 186 -5.39 5.39 12.97
C LEU A 186 -4.14 4.50 13.08
N TYR A 187 -3.07 5.01 13.70
CA TYR A 187 -1.86 4.26 14.02
C TYR A 187 -2.03 3.33 15.24
N THR A 188 -3.09 3.51 16.03
CA THR A 188 -3.34 2.71 17.24
C THR A 188 -3.94 1.34 16.93
N GLU A 189 -4.81 1.25 15.94
CA GLU A 189 -5.50 0.02 15.56
C GLU A 189 -4.78 -0.74 14.43
N ARG A 190 -4.54 -2.04 14.65
CA ARG A 190 -3.86 -2.89 13.66
C ARG A 190 -4.70 -3.03 12.38
N GLY A 191 -4.14 -2.61 11.26
CA GLY A 191 -4.77 -2.74 9.93
C GLY A 191 -5.68 -1.59 9.52
N SER A 192 -6.03 -0.69 10.46
CA SER A 192 -6.87 0.49 10.19
C SER A 192 -6.26 1.42 9.13
N LEU A 193 -4.94 1.63 9.22
CA LEU A 193 -4.20 2.42 8.22
C LEU A 193 -4.27 1.81 6.82
N LEU A 194 -4.20 0.48 6.70
CA LEU A 194 -4.29 -0.21 5.41
C LEU A 194 -5.70 -0.11 4.81
N SER A 195 -6.74 -0.31 5.61
CA SER A 195 -8.13 -0.15 5.15
C SER A 195 -8.43 1.29 4.72
N THR A 196 -7.97 2.28 5.48
CA THR A 196 -8.12 3.69 5.13
C THR A 196 -7.38 4.02 3.85
N ALA A 197 -6.16 3.49 3.65
CA ALA A 197 -5.42 3.68 2.41
C ALA A 197 -6.15 3.09 1.19
N ILE A 198 -6.76 1.91 1.31
CA ILE A 198 -7.55 1.30 0.23
C ILE A 198 -8.80 2.14 -0.07
N PHE A 199 -9.51 2.59 0.96
CA PHE A 199 -10.69 3.43 0.81
C PHE A 199 -10.38 4.77 0.14
N VAL A 200 -9.35 5.49 0.63
CA VAL A 200 -8.90 6.76 0.07
C VAL A 200 -8.41 6.58 -1.37
N TYR A 201 -7.71 5.48 -1.66
CA TYR A 201 -7.30 5.14 -3.02
C TYR A 201 -8.50 5.00 -3.98
N ALA A 202 -9.55 4.30 -3.56
CA ALA A 202 -10.76 4.15 -4.36
C ALA A 202 -11.49 5.50 -4.53
N ALA A 203 -11.65 6.28 -3.46
CA ALA A 203 -12.35 7.56 -3.45
C ALA A 203 -11.67 8.63 -4.33
N THR A 204 -10.33 8.62 -4.38
CA THR A 204 -9.53 9.59 -5.14
C THR A 204 -9.22 9.13 -6.57
N SER A 205 -9.74 7.98 -7.01
CA SER A 205 -9.56 7.48 -8.38
C SER A 205 -9.94 8.46 -9.51
N PRO A 206 -10.90 9.42 -9.35
CA PRO A 206 -11.15 10.45 -10.37
C PRO A 206 -9.96 11.37 -10.63
N VAL A 207 -9.05 11.56 -9.66
CA VAL A 207 -7.84 12.38 -9.82
C VAL A 207 -6.95 11.78 -10.91
N ASN A 208 -6.76 10.46 -10.91
CA ASN A 208 -6.02 9.74 -11.93
C ASN A 208 -6.60 10.00 -13.33
N GLY A 209 -7.93 9.88 -13.45
CA GLY A 209 -8.65 10.10 -14.70
C GLY A 209 -8.54 11.54 -15.21
N TYR A 210 -8.67 12.53 -14.32
CA TYR A 210 -8.60 13.94 -14.69
C TYR A 210 -7.20 14.35 -15.17
N PHE A 211 -6.16 14.09 -14.37
CA PHE A 211 -4.80 14.52 -14.72
C PHE A 211 -4.21 13.69 -15.88
N GLY A 212 -4.41 12.36 -15.87
CA GLY A 212 -3.95 11.48 -16.95
C GLY A 212 -4.71 11.73 -18.25
N GLY A 213 -6.03 11.83 -18.20
CA GLY A 213 -6.87 12.08 -19.37
C GLY A 213 -6.67 13.47 -19.97
N SER A 214 -6.54 14.51 -19.13
CA SER A 214 -6.26 15.88 -19.57
C SER A 214 -4.91 15.99 -20.28
N LEU A 215 -3.86 15.35 -19.73
CA LEU A 215 -2.55 15.34 -20.36
C LEU A 215 -2.56 14.56 -21.69
N TYR A 216 -3.27 13.43 -21.75
CA TYR A 216 -3.42 12.66 -22.98
C TYR A 216 -4.15 13.44 -24.08
N ALA A 217 -5.20 14.19 -23.72
CA ALA A 217 -5.92 15.05 -24.64
C ALA A 217 -5.02 16.20 -25.16
N LYS A 218 -4.23 16.83 -24.29
CA LYS A 218 -3.26 17.88 -24.65
C LYS A 218 -2.18 17.39 -25.61
N MET A 219 -1.81 16.12 -25.54
CA MET A 219 -0.83 15.48 -26.44
C MET A 219 -1.45 14.98 -27.76
N GLY A 220 -2.72 15.31 -28.06
CA GLY A 220 -3.39 14.90 -29.31
C GLY A 220 -3.90 13.44 -29.29
N GLY A 221 -4.01 12.83 -28.12
CA GLY A 221 -4.50 11.47 -27.94
C GLY A 221 -5.99 11.32 -28.27
N LYS A 222 -6.33 10.43 -29.21
CA LYS A 222 -7.71 10.22 -29.68
C LYS A 222 -8.43 9.08 -28.95
N VAL A 223 -7.69 8.14 -28.35
CA VAL A 223 -8.26 6.90 -27.80
C VAL A 223 -8.37 6.97 -26.28
N TRP A 224 -9.28 7.82 -25.80
CA TRP A 224 -9.44 8.12 -24.37
C TRP A 224 -9.84 6.88 -23.53
N ILE A 225 -10.64 5.95 -24.09
CA ILE A 225 -11.07 4.74 -23.38
C ILE A 225 -9.89 3.82 -23.04
N ARG A 226 -8.96 3.63 -24.00
CA ARG A 226 -7.76 2.80 -23.78
C ARG A 226 -6.82 3.46 -22.78
N GLN A 227 -6.68 4.78 -22.84
CA GLN A 227 -5.89 5.52 -21.85
C GLN A 227 -6.50 5.38 -20.45
N MET A 228 -7.82 5.54 -20.31
CA MET A 228 -8.52 5.40 -19.03
C MET A 228 -8.34 4.00 -18.44
N LEU A 229 -8.51 2.96 -19.26
CA LEU A 229 -8.31 1.57 -18.85
C LEU A 229 -6.86 1.31 -18.43
N LEU A 230 -5.88 1.81 -19.19
CA LEU A 230 -4.47 1.67 -18.85
C LEU A 230 -4.16 2.41 -17.53
N SER A 231 -4.62 3.64 -17.36
CA SER A 231 -4.39 4.45 -16.14
C SER A 231 -5.01 3.82 -14.90
N ALA A 232 -6.20 3.23 -15.02
CA ALA A 232 -6.89 2.56 -13.92
C ALA A 232 -6.27 1.21 -13.54
N SER A 233 -5.69 0.49 -14.51
CA SER A 233 -5.13 -0.85 -14.29
C SER A 233 -3.63 -0.85 -13.99
N LEU A 234 -2.89 0.22 -14.30
CA LEU A 234 -1.44 0.28 -14.17
C LEU A 234 -0.95 0.01 -12.74
N MET A 235 -1.47 0.75 -11.75
CA MET A 235 -1.03 0.59 -10.35
C MET A 235 -1.45 -0.77 -9.76
N PRO A 236 -2.72 -1.20 -9.88
CA PRO A 236 -3.11 -2.53 -9.43
C PRO A 236 -2.31 -3.65 -10.10
N ALA A 237 -1.99 -3.53 -11.40
CA ALA A 237 -1.17 -4.51 -12.11
C ALA A 237 0.28 -4.54 -11.56
N CYS A 238 0.88 -3.40 -11.24
CA CYS A 238 2.20 -3.34 -10.62
C CYS A 238 2.22 -3.96 -9.22
N VAL A 239 1.20 -3.69 -8.39
CA VAL A 239 1.10 -4.28 -7.04
C VAL A 239 0.86 -5.78 -7.12
N CYS A 240 -0.07 -6.23 -7.97
CA CYS A 240 -0.29 -7.65 -8.19
C CYS A 240 0.96 -8.34 -8.74
N GLY A 241 1.65 -7.73 -9.70
CA GLY A 241 2.89 -8.26 -10.28
C GLY A 241 4.01 -8.44 -9.25
N THR A 242 4.23 -7.43 -8.39
CA THR A 242 5.23 -7.52 -7.31
C THR A 242 4.80 -8.53 -6.23
N ALA A 243 3.53 -8.56 -5.85
CA ALA A 243 2.99 -9.57 -4.94
C ALA A 243 3.15 -10.99 -5.50
N PHE A 244 2.88 -11.20 -6.79
CA PHE A 244 3.11 -12.47 -7.47
C PHE A 244 4.58 -12.86 -7.46
N PHE A 245 5.48 -11.93 -7.79
CA PHE A 245 6.92 -12.19 -7.79
C PHE A 245 7.44 -12.59 -6.41
N ILE A 246 7.05 -11.85 -5.36
CA ILE A 246 7.40 -12.19 -3.97
C ILE A 246 6.82 -13.55 -3.59
N ASN A 247 5.58 -13.85 -4.01
CA ASN A 247 4.95 -15.12 -3.71
C ASN A 247 5.62 -16.30 -4.45
N PHE A 248 6.10 -16.10 -5.67
CA PHE A 248 6.90 -17.13 -6.36
C PHE A 248 8.19 -17.47 -5.60
N ILE A 249 8.88 -16.45 -5.06
CA ILE A 249 10.05 -16.66 -4.20
C ILE A 249 9.64 -17.39 -2.91
N ALA A 250 8.50 -17.02 -2.31
CA ALA A 250 7.99 -17.67 -1.10
C ALA A 250 7.66 -19.16 -1.33
N ILE A 251 7.09 -19.51 -2.50
CA ILE A 251 6.83 -20.90 -2.90
C ILE A 251 8.16 -21.66 -3.05
N TYR A 252 9.17 -21.05 -3.69
CA TYR A 252 10.49 -21.66 -3.86
C TYR A 252 11.17 -22.02 -2.53
N TYR A 253 11.04 -21.17 -1.52
CA TYR A 253 11.57 -21.43 -0.17
C TYR A 253 10.63 -22.25 0.73
N HIS A 254 9.55 -22.83 0.20
CA HIS A 254 8.53 -23.56 0.97
C HIS A 254 8.02 -22.78 2.20
N ALA A 255 7.85 -21.46 2.06
CA ALA A 255 7.38 -20.62 3.15
C ALA A 255 5.92 -20.98 3.50
N SER A 256 5.62 -21.13 4.79
CA SER A 256 4.28 -21.45 5.31
C SER A 256 3.20 -20.41 4.99
N ARG A 257 3.59 -19.20 4.55
CA ARG A 257 2.69 -18.12 4.13
C ARG A 257 2.52 -17.98 2.61
N ALA A 258 3.05 -18.91 1.82
CA ALA A 258 2.91 -18.87 0.37
C ALA A 258 1.46 -19.14 -0.06
N ILE A 259 0.90 -18.25 -0.88
CA ILE A 259 -0.45 -18.40 -1.42
C ILE A 259 -0.38 -19.30 -2.67
N PRO A 260 -1.20 -20.36 -2.78
CA PRO A 260 -1.22 -21.21 -3.98
C PRO A 260 -1.50 -20.42 -5.27
N PHE A 261 -0.84 -20.78 -6.37
CA PHE A 261 -1.02 -20.09 -7.66
C PHE A 261 -2.50 -20.04 -8.14
N GLY A 262 -3.31 -21.04 -7.81
CA GLY A 262 -4.74 -21.06 -8.16
C GLY A 262 -5.56 -19.97 -7.46
N THR A 263 -5.31 -19.71 -6.19
CA THR A 263 -6.04 -18.66 -5.44
C THR A 263 -5.63 -17.26 -5.89
N MET A 264 -4.41 -17.10 -6.37
CA MET A 264 -3.89 -15.86 -6.94
C MET A 264 -4.60 -15.41 -8.23
N VAL A 265 -4.76 -16.33 -9.18
CA VAL A 265 -5.52 -16.08 -10.42
C VAL A 265 -6.99 -15.83 -10.08
N ALA A 266 -7.56 -16.60 -9.16
CA ALA A 266 -8.94 -16.44 -8.72
C ALA A 266 -9.20 -15.04 -8.13
N VAL A 267 -8.33 -14.52 -7.27
CA VAL A 267 -8.47 -13.17 -6.67
C VAL A 267 -8.43 -12.06 -7.73
N THR A 268 -7.57 -12.19 -8.74
CA THR A 268 -7.49 -11.22 -9.85
C THR A 268 -8.74 -11.27 -10.73
N CYS A 269 -9.30 -12.46 -10.96
CA CYS A 269 -10.57 -12.63 -11.68
C CYS A 269 -11.79 -12.12 -10.88
N ILE A 270 -11.79 -12.27 -9.56
CA ILE A 270 -12.85 -11.79 -8.66
C ILE A 270 -12.92 -10.25 -8.68
N TYR A 271 -11.78 -9.55 -8.68
CA TYR A 271 -11.74 -8.08 -8.61
C TYR A 271 -12.34 -7.39 -9.84
N TYR A 272 -12.25 -8.00 -11.04
CA TYR A 272 -12.67 -7.34 -12.28
C TYR A 272 -14.07 -7.76 -12.79
N ARG A 273 -14.66 -8.87 -12.30
CA ARG A 273 -15.88 -9.47 -12.92
C ARG A 273 -16.84 -10.19 -11.96
N TRP A 274 -16.89 -9.83 -10.67
CA TRP A 274 -17.70 -10.56 -9.66
C TRP A 274 -19.19 -10.76 -10.03
N GLN A 275 -19.77 -9.83 -10.78
CA GLN A 275 -21.16 -9.89 -11.26
C GLN A 275 -21.35 -11.04 -12.26
N TRP A 276 -20.44 -11.17 -13.23
CA TRP A 276 -20.46 -12.21 -14.25
C TRP A 276 -20.09 -13.58 -13.69
N THR A 277 -19.15 -13.64 -12.75
CA THR A 277 -18.76 -14.92 -12.12
C THR A 277 -19.89 -15.48 -11.26
N SER A 278 -20.61 -14.63 -10.52
CA SER A 278 -21.76 -15.05 -9.70
C SER A 278 -22.92 -15.53 -10.58
N PHE A 279 -23.18 -14.84 -11.68
CA PHE A 279 -24.20 -15.24 -12.65
C PHE A 279 -23.84 -16.57 -13.34
N LEU A 280 -22.62 -16.71 -13.87
CA LEU A 280 -22.18 -17.91 -14.60
C LEU A 280 -22.03 -19.14 -13.69
N ALA A 281 -21.62 -18.95 -12.42
CA ALA A 281 -21.54 -20.05 -11.47
C ALA A 281 -22.91 -20.69 -11.22
N ALA A 282 -23.97 -19.89 -11.03
CA ALA A 282 -25.32 -20.42 -10.84
C ALA A 282 -25.98 -20.88 -12.16
N ALA A 283 -25.65 -20.23 -13.29
CA ALA A 283 -26.11 -20.65 -14.62
C ALA A 283 -25.49 -21.98 -15.11
N SER A 284 -24.37 -22.43 -14.51
CA SER A 284 -23.71 -23.69 -14.86
C SER A 284 -24.61 -24.94 -14.70
N THR A 285 -25.61 -24.85 -13.82
CA THR A 285 -26.63 -25.91 -13.61
C THR A 285 -27.40 -26.24 -14.89
N ALA A 286 -27.65 -25.25 -15.77
CA ALA A 286 -28.26 -25.47 -17.07
C ALA A 286 -27.38 -26.27 -18.03
N GLY A 287 -26.06 -26.07 -17.96
CA GLY A 287 -25.10 -26.85 -18.73
C GLY A 287 -25.16 -28.34 -18.37
N TYR A 288 -25.27 -28.65 -17.07
CA TYR A 288 -25.48 -30.02 -16.60
C TYR A 288 -26.80 -30.63 -17.12
N VAL A 289 -27.90 -29.89 -17.03
CA VAL A 289 -29.21 -30.34 -17.53
C VAL A 289 -29.19 -30.59 -19.04
N TYR A 290 -28.50 -29.73 -19.81
CA TYR A 290 -28.38 -29.90 -21.25
C TYR A 290 -27.50 -31.12 -21.60
N LEU A 291 -26.36 -31.31 -20.93
CA LEU A 291 -25.53 -32.50 -21.11
C LEU A 291 -26.29 -33.79 -20.74
N TYR A 292 -27.08 -33.75 -19.67
CA TYR A 292 -27.91 -34.87 -19.27
C TYR A 292 -29.00 -35.22 -20.31
N SER A 293 -29.46 -34.23 -21.08
CA SER A 293 -30.39 -34.48 -22.19
C SER A 293 -29.79 -35.33 -23.30
N PHE A 294 -28.47 -35.24 -23.56
CA PHE A 294 -27.79 -36.13 -24.49
C PHE A 294 -27.79 -37.58 -23.99
N TYR A 295 -27.47 -37.77 -22.70
CA TYR A 295 -27.53 -39.09 -22.09
C TYR A 295 -28.93 -39.69 -22.20
N TYR A 296 -29.97 -38.91 -21.90
CA TYR A 296 -31.35 -39.39 -21.97
C TYR A 296 -31.77 -39.73 -23.40
N PHE A 297 -31.35 -38.92 -24.38
CA PHE A 297 -31.63 -39.16 -25.79
C PHE A 297 -31.10 -40.52 -26.26
N PHE A 298 -29.81 -40.81 -26.01
CA PHE A 298 -29.17 -42.04 -26.50
C PHE A 298 -29.58 -43.30 -25.74
N PHE A 299 -29.77 -43.22 -24.41
CA PHE A 299 -29.90 -44.42 -23.57
C PHE A 299 -31.33 -44.69 -23.10
N LYS A 300 -32.25 -43.72 -23.20
CA LYS A 300 -33.61 -43.86 -22.65
C LYS A 300 -34.72 -43.60 -23.67
N THR A 301 -34.49 -42.79 -24.70
CA THR A 301 -35.55 -42.49 -25.68
C THR A 301 -35.49 -43.41 -26.91
N LYS A 302 -36.67 -43.82 -27.42
CA LYS A 302 -36.82 -44.58 -28.67
C LYS A 302 -37.25 -43.66 -29.83
N MET A 303 -36.68 -42.45 -29.90
CA MET A 303 -36.99 -41.46 -30.93
C MET A 303 -36.09 -41.67 -32.15
N TYR A 304 -36.67 -41.71 -33.35
CA TYR A 304 -35.92 -41.97 -34.59
C TYR A 304 -36.34 -40.97 -35.68
N GLY A 305 -35.37 -40.53 -36.48
CA GLY A 305 -35.58 -39.57 -37.56
C GLY A 305 -35.09 -38.16 -37.23
N LEU A 306 -34.58 -37.47 -38.26
CA LEU A 306 -33.91 -36.17 -38.13
C LEU A 306 -34.83 -35.12 -37.49
N PHE A 307 -36.08 -35.05 -37.95
CA PHE A 307 -37.06 -34.10 -37.44
C PHE A 307 -37.28 -34.23 -35.92
N GLN A 308 -37.58 -35.44 -35.43
CA GLN A 308 -37.82 -35.67 -34.01
C GLN A 308 -36.58 -35.36 -33.13
N THR A 309 -35.40 -35.64 -33.66
CA THR A 309 -34.11 -35.38 -33.00
C THR A 309 -33.87 -33.87 -32.83
N THR A 310 -34.08 -33.10 -33.90
CA THR A 310 -33.90 -31.64 -33.89
C THR A 310 -34.87 -30.96 -32.94
N PHE A 311 -36.14 -31.40 -32.91
CA PHE A 311 -37.13 -30.84 -31.98
C PHE A 311 -36.78 -31.15 -30.51
N TYR A 312 -36.35 -32.38 -30.20
CA TYR A 312 -35.95 -32.74 -28.83
C TYR A 312 -34.79 -31.88 -28.33
N PHE A 313 -33.68 -31.81 -29.10
CA PHE A 313 -32.53 -31.00 -28.70
C PHE A 313 -32.84 -29.50 -28.73
N GLY A 314 -33.72 -29.04 -29.62
CA GLY A 314 -34.20 -27.66 -29.65
C GLY A 314 -34.97 -27.29 -28.39
N TYR A 315 -35.93 -28.11 -27.96
CA TYR A 315 -36.69 -27.86 -26.73
C TYR A 315 -35.82 -27.98 -25.47
N MET A 316 -34.91 -28.95 -25.41
CA MET A 316 -33.99 -29.10 -24.28
C MET A 316 -32.97 -27.96 -24.22
N ALA A 317 -32.55 -27.39 -25.35
CA ALA A 317 -31.71 -26.20 -25.40
C ALA A 317 -32.47 -24.96 -24.90
N LEU A 318 -33.72 -24.77 -25.33
CA LEU A 318 -34.55 -23.67 -24.84
C LEU A 318 -34.84 -23.77 -23.34
N PHE A 319 -35.17 -24.97 -22.86
CA PHE A 319 -35.44 -25.22 -21.45
C PHE A 319 -34.20 -25.00 -20.58
N SER A 320 -33.05 -25.55 -20.98
CA SER A 320 -31.79 -25.34 -20.25
C SER A 320 -31.36 -23.87 -20.29
N MET A 321 -31.49 -23.17 -21.42
CA MET A 321 -31.19 -21.74 -21.50
C MET A 321 -32.07 -20.91 -20.56
N ALA A 322 -33.37 -21.18 -20.52
CA ALA A 322 -34.30 -20.52 -19.60
C ALA A 322 -33.92 -20.80 -18.13
N LEU A 323 -33.60 -22.04 -17.80
CA LEU A 323 -33.15 -22.44 -16.46
C LEU A 323 -31.82 -21.77 -16.08
N GLY A 324 -30.90 -21.64 -17.03
CA GLY A 324 -29.59 -21.01 -16.82
C GLY A 324 -29.71 -19.52 -16.53
N ILE A 325 -30.57 -18.81 -17.27
CA ILE A 325 -30.87 -17.40 -17.01
C ILE A 325 -31.55 -17.24 -15.64
N MET A 326 -32.50 -18.12 -15.30
CA MET A 326 -33.21 -18.09 -14.03
C MET A 326 -32.27 -18.34 -12.84
N CYS A 327 -31.53 -19.44 -12.83
CA CYS A 327 -30.57 -19.78 -11.78
C CYS A 327 -29.44 -18.75 -11.69
N GLY A 328 -28.93 -18.27 -12.83
CA GLY A 328 -27.95 -17.17 -12.89
C GLY A 328 -28.46 -15.89 -12.22
N THR A 329 -29.74 -15.54 -12.45
CA THR A 329 -30.37 -14.37 -11.85
C THR A 329 -30.52 -14.51 -10.33
N PHE A 330 -30.97 -15.66 -9.84
CA PHE A 330 -31.05 -15.91 -8.39
C PHE A 330 -29.67 -15.93 -7.71
N GLY A 331 -28.66 -16.53 -8.35
CA GLY A 331 -27.29 -16.53 -7.84
C GLY A 331 -26.67 -15.12 -7.77
N TYR A 332 -26.92 -14.31 -8.80
CA TYR A 332 -26.54 -12.90 -8.80
C TYR A 332 -27.26 -12.10 -7.71
N ILE A 333 -28.58 -12.25 -7.57
CA ILE A 333 -29.37 -11.53 -6.55
C ILE A 333 -28.88 -11.91 -5.15
N GLY A 334 -28.75 -13.21 -4.83
CA GLY A 334 -28.29 -13.66 -3.53
C GLY A 334 -26.90 -13.12 -3.17
N THR A 335 -25.96 -13.19 -4.12
CA THR A 335 -24.61 -12.64 -3.94
C THR A 335 -24.64 -11.12 -3.81
N SER A 336 -25.47 -10.42 -4.59
CA SER A 336 -25.59 -8.95 -4.53
C SER A 336 -26.18 -8.46 -3.20
N VAL A 337 -27.16 -9.19 -2.63
CA VAL A 337 -27.75 -8.88 -1.32
C VAL A 337 -26.73 -9.13 -0.22
N PHE A 338 -25.99 -10.23 -0.29
CA PHE A 338 -24.91 -10.55 0.64
C PHE A 338 -23.79 -9.50 0.62
N VAL A 339 -23.32 -9.14 -0.58
CA VAL A 339 -22.32 -8.08 -0.79
C VAL A 339 -22.85 -6.76 -0.22
N ARG A 340 -24.06 -6.32 -0.61
CA ARG A 340 -24.66 -5.10 -0.06
C ARG A 340 -24.83 -5.15 1.45
N LYS A 341 -25.14 -6.31 2.03
CA LYS A 341 -25.29 -6.47 3.48
C LYS A 341 -23.94 -6.28 4.19
N ILE A 342 -22.88 -6.92 3.71
CA ILE A 342 -21.50 -6.74 4.22
C ILE A 342 -21.10 -5.28 4.15
N TYR A 343 -21.26 -4.64 3.00
CA TYR A 343 -20.88 -3.24 2.82
C TYR A 343 -21.82 -2.26 3.55
N SER A 344 -23.04 -2.65 3.93
CA SER A 344 -23.93 -1.84 4.77
C SER A 344 -23.59 -1.91 6.27
N THR A 345 -22.95 -3.00 6.73
CA THR A 345 -22.48 -3.17 8.11
C THR A 345 -21.10 -2.56 8.35
N VAL A 346 -20.35 -2.29 7.27
CA VAL A 346 -19.18 -1.41 7.35
C VAL A 346 -19.71 0.00 7.45
N LYS A 347 -19.89 0.50 8.68
CA LYS A 347 -20.03 1.95 8.89
C LYS A 347 -18.75 2.59 8.38
N ILE A 348 -18.88 3.31 7.27
CA ILE A 348 -17.94 4.36 6.93
C ILE A 348 -18.42 5.54 7.77
N ASP A 349 -17.90 5.63 8.99
CA ASP A 349 -17.82 6.92 9.69
C ASP A 349 -16.67 7.73 9.08
#